data_AF-A0A2C9L470-F1
#
_entry.id   AF-A0A2C9L470-F1
#
_cell.length_a   1.000
_cell.length_b   1.000
_cell.length_c   1.000
_cell.angle_alpha   90.00
_cell.angle_beta   90.00
_cell.angle_gamma   90.00
#
_symmetry.space_group_name_H-M   'P 1'
#
loop_
_entity.id
_entity.type
_entity.pdbx_description
1 polymer ?
#
loop_
_entity_poly.entity_id
_entity_poly.type
_entity_poly.pdbx_seq_one_letter_code
_entity_poly.pdbx_strand_id
1 'polypeptide(L)'
;MNANATGCYTFDLTGKNVKRGIKSAFLWFFKSKDRNDMQKHEILLHELGIRRSGRLKEKSLIARMEIYAKDGWISLDLSIQVKKWVDQGGDKKILAIKCSTCATQHYKALYGVKEGYKPVLVVTYLKPRKERRDKRDSETCDPRSRCCKRQLDVDFNAVDLNYIIQPRTMSIGYCFGYCDGMDQLMYNHTAVIQSMRWSSPLSGSLREQLKPCCVPIQLKDSFIITAENGVVTRKLLPNVMVEKCGCM
;
A
#
# COMPACT_ATOMS: atom_id res chain seq x y z
N MET A 1 1.96 31.08 20.41
CA MET A 1 1.03 29.93 20.41
C MET A 1 1.46 29.01 21.54
N ASN A 2 0.54 28.70 22.47
CA ASN A 2 0.81 27.80 23.60
C ASN A 2 1.18 26.40 23.10
N ALA A 3 2.35 25.89 23.51
CA ALA A 3 2.93 24.64 23.00
C ALA A 3 2.09 23.39 23.33
N ASN A 4 1.21 23.45 24.32
CA ASN A 4 0.44 22.28 24.81
C ASN A 4 -0.83 21.95 24.00
N ALA A 5 -1.29 22.84 23.10
CA ALA A 5 -2.54 22.67 22.35
C ALA A 5 -2.36 22.27 20.87
N THR A 6 -1.13 22.12 20.40
CA THR A 6 -0.85 22.46 19.00
C THR A 6 -1.20 21.42 17.94
N GLY A 7 -1.47 20.15 18.30
CA GLY A 7 -1.82 19.11 17.32
C GLY A 7 -0.85 19.08 16.14
N CYS A 8 0.45 19.25 16.43
CA CYS A 8 1.50 19.38 15.43
C CYS A 8 2.19 18.04 15.19
N TYR A 9 2.40 17.72 13.92
CA TYR A 9 3.03 16.48 13.49
C TYR A 9 4.10 16.79 12.45
N THR A 10 5.26 16.17 12.62
CA THR A 10 6.38 16.30 11.68
C THR A 10 6.38 15.09 10.76
N PHE A 11 6.37 15.35 9.46
CA PHE A 11 6.44 14.36 8.40
C PHE A 11 7.79 14.49 7.71
N ASP A 12 8.52 13.38 7.70
CA ASP A 12 9.76 13.25 6.96
C ASP A 12 9.42 12.80 5.54
N LEU A 13 9.74 13.65 4.57
CA LEU A 13 9.53 13.39 3.15
C LEU A 13 10.81 12.86 2.49
N THR A 14 11.89 12.68 3.26
CA THR A 14 13.13 12.07 2.74
C THR A 14 12.89 10.59 2.46
N GLY A 15 13.11 10.18 1.22
CA GLY A 15 12.90 8.80 0.82
C GLY A 15 13.68 8.45 -0.44
N LYS A 16 14.20 7.22 -0.51
CA LYS A 16 14.94 6.71 -1.68
C LYS A 16 14.12 6.77 -2.99
N ASN A 17 12.79 6.91 -2.89
CA ASN A 17 11.86 6.99 -4.02
C ASN A 17 11.40 8.41 -4.36
N VAL A 18 11.86 9.47 -3.66
CA VAL A 18 11.46 10.87 -3.91
C VAL A 18 11.83 11.35 -5.32
N LYS A 19 12.87 10.75 -5.93
CA LYS A 19 13.22 10.97 -7.34
C LYS A 19 12.14 10.48 -8.33
N ARG A 20 11.19 9.66 -7.88
CA ARG A 20 10.07 9.16 -8.68
C ARG A 20 8.91 10.14 -8.47
N GLY A 21 8.30 10.63 -9.54
CA GLY A 21 7.17 11.57 -9.42
C GLY A 21 6.06 11.01 -8.53
N ILE A 22 5.30 11.87 -7.86
CA ILE A 22 4.23 11.46 -6.94
C ILE A 22 2.98 11.09 -7.72
N LYS A 23 2.42 9.90 -7.46
CA LYS A 23 1.13 9.44 -8.01
C LYS A 23 -0.03 9.94 -7.17
N SER A 24 0.06 9.79 -5.85
CA SER A 24 -0.93 10.29 -4.89
C SER A 24 -0.33 10.45 -3.50
N ALA A 25 -0.93 11.29 -2.66
CA ALA A 25 -0.55 11.42 -1.25
C ALA A 25 -1.79 11.69 -0.38
N PHE A 26 -1.99 10.90 0.67
CA PHE A 26 -3.12 11.04 1.59
C PHE A 26 -2.65 11.16 3.03
N LEU A 27 -3.12 12.19 3.73
CA LEU A 27 -2.96 12.32 5.18
C LEU A 27 -4.12 11.64 5.88
N TRP A 28 -3.81 10.64 6.70
CA TRP A 28 -4.75 9.94 7.56
C TRP A 28 -4.57 10.37 9.00
N PHE A 29 -5.67 10.68 9.69
CA PHE A 29 -5.66 10.98 11.12
C PHE A 29 -6.95 10.49 11.77
N PHE A 30 -6.86 10.04 13.02
CA PHE A 30 -8.03 9.63 13.78
C PHE A 30 -8.61 10.83 14.52
N LYS A 31 -9.90 11.10 14.36
CA LYS A 31 -10.63 12.09 15.13
C LYS A 31 -11.27 11.41 16.33
N SER A 32 -10.95 11.88 17.54
CA SER A 32 -11.59 11.44 18.78
C SER A 32 -12.85 12.24 19.06
N LYS A 33 -13.72 11.70 19.94
CA LYS A 33 -14.98 12.35 20.33
C LYS A 33 -14.74 13.74 20.93
N ASP A 34 -15.54 14.70 20.51
CA ASP A 34 -15.64 16.05 21.07
C ASP A 34 -17.06 16.30 21.60
N ARG A 35 -17.22 17.27 22.49
CA ARG A 35 -18.55 17.59 23.05
C ARG A 35 -19.51 18.14 21.97
N ASN A 36 -18.98 18.75 20.91
CA ASN A 36 -19.77 19.32 19.82
C ASN A 36 -19.98 18.38 18.63
N ASP A 37 -19.78 17.07 18.81
CA ASP A 37 -19.94 16.04 17.76
C ASP A 37 -21.33 15.98 17.09
N MET A 38 -22.32 16.67 17.65
CA MET A 38 -23.65 16.82 17.05
C MET A 38 -23.69 17.80 15.87
N GLN A 39 -22.63 18.61 15.69
CA GLN A 39 -22.54 19.61 14.63
C GLN A 39 -21.46 19.22 13.61
N LYS A 40 -21.53 19.83 12.42
CA LYS A 40 -20.42 19.74 11.46
C LYS A 40 -19.16 20.34 12.07
N HIS A 41 -18.05 19.64 11.92
CA HIS A 41 -16.76 20.16 12.29
C HIS A 41 -15.98 20.69 11.09
N GLU A 42 -15.46 21.90 11.20
CA GLU A 42 -14.53 22.46 10.25
C GLU A 42 -13.08 22.20 10.72
N ILE A 43 -12.39 21.33 9.98
CA ILE A 43 -11.00 20.95 10.21
C ILE A 43 -10.10 21.78 9.30
N LEU A 44 -9.04 22.32 9.90
CA LEU A 44 -8.06 23.17 9.24
C LEU A 44 -6.67 22.55 9.33
N LEU A 45 -6.05 22.31 8.19
CA LEU A 45 -4.67 21.83 8.09
C LEU A 45 -3.74 22.99 7.74
N HIS A 46 -2.76 23.28 8.61
CA HIS A 46 -1.79 24.35 8.38
C HIS A 46 -0.36 23.80 8.23
N GLU A 47 0.41 24.33 7.28
CA GLU A 47 1.87 24.19 7.27
C GLU A 47 2.46 25.17 8.28
N LEU A 48 3.36 24.66 9.13
CA LEU A 48 4.11 25.47 10.08
C LEU A 48 5.54 25.70 9.59
N GLY A 49 6.03 26.91 9.79
CA GLY A 49 7.43 27.28 9.68
C GLY A 49 8.07 27.51 11.04
N ILE A 50 9.40 27.52 11.07
CA ILE A 50 10.19 27.84 12.26
C ILE A 50 10.67 29.29 12.14
N ARG A 51 10.37 30.14 13.14
CA ARG A 51 10.92 31.51 13.21
C ARG A 51 12.40 31.47 13.60
N ARG A 52 13.12 32.58 13.37
CA ARG A 52 14.50 32.78 13.88
C ARG A 52 14.63 32.53 15.40
N SER A 53 13.56 32.76 16.15
CA SER A 53 13.48 32.50 17.60
C SER A 53 13.26 31.03 17.98
N GLY A 54 13.30 30.09 17.03
CA GLY A 54 12.98 28.66 17.25
C GLY A 54 11.49 28.35 17.47
N ARG A 55 10.60 29.34 17.52
CA ARG A 55 9.15 29.13 17.73
C ARG A 55 8.44 28.78 16.43
N LEU A 56 7.49 27.85 16.50
CA LEU A 56 6.61 27.51 15.39
C LEU A 56 5.66 28.69 15.06
N LYS A 57 5.45 28.94 13.77
CA LYS A 57 4.49 29.91 13.24
C LYS A 57 3.70 29.27 12.11
N GLU A 58 2.42 29.56 12.02
CA GLU A 58 1.64 29.27 10.82
C GLU A 58 2.24 29.97 9.61
N LYS A 59 2.46 29.18 8.56
CA LYS A 59 3.01 29.63 7.30
C LYS A 59 1.94 29.70 6.23
N SER A 60 1.13 28.65 6.09
CA SER A 60 0.05 28.60 5.10
C SER A 60 -1.08 27.66 5.53
N LEU A 61 -2.31 27.95 5.10
CA LEU A 61 -3.44 27.02 5.17
C LEU A 61 -3.33 26.06 3.97
N ILE A 62 -3.22 24.77 4.24
CA ILE A 62 -3.04 23.72 3.24
C ILE A 62 -4.38 23.17 2.77
N ALA A 63 -5.30 22.96 3.70
CA ALA A 63 -6.63 22.45 3.42
C ALA A 63 -7.63 22.86 4.49
N ARG A 64 -8.89 22.94 4.06
CA ARG A 64 -10.07 23.07 4.90
C ARG A 64 -11.04 21.96 4.51
N MET A 65 -11.63 21.30 5.49
CA MET A 65 -12.63 20.27 5.25
C MET A 65 -13.73 20.30 6.32
N GLU A 66 -14.91 19.85 5.93
CA GLU A 66 -16.04 19.67 6.85
C GLU A 66 -16.27 18.18 7.11
N ILE A 67 -16.42 17.78 8.37
CA ILE A 67 -16.68 16.40 8.76
C ILE A 67 -17.87 16.28 9.72
N TYR A 68 -18.59 15.18 9.62
CA TYR A 68 -19.65 14.77 10.56
C TYR A 68 -19.22 13.63 11.51
N ALA A 69 -17.95 13.24 11.47
CA ALA A 69 -17.48 12.08 12.23
C ALA A 69 -17.54 12.37 13.73
N LYS A 70 -18.17 11.48 14.51
CA LYS A 70 -18.12 11.51 15.99
C LYS A 70 -16.74 11.07 16.45
N ASP A 71 -16.36 9.86 16.07
CA ASP A 71 -15.01 9.30 16.17
C ASP A 71 -14.69 8.43 14.94
N GLY A 72 -13.43 8.42 14.50
CA GLY A 72 -13.02 7.60 13.36
C GLY A 72 -11.85 8.15 12.54
N TRP A 73 -11.41 7.35 11.57
CA TRP A 73 -10.37 7.77 10.62
C TRP A 73 -10.90 8.73 9.57
N ILE A 74 -10.15 9.81 9.40
CA ILE A 74 -10.35 10.81 8.37
C ILE A 74 -9.15 10.76 7.43
N SER A 75 -9.41 10.91 6.14
CA SER A 75 -8.39 11.02 5.11
C SER A 75 -8.53 12.33 4.35
N LEU A 76 -7.40 12.91 3.96
CA LEU A 76 -7.32 14.13 3.18
C LEU A 76 -6.32 13.95 2.04
N ASP A 77 -6.75 14.23 0.81
CA ASP A 77 -5.87 14.22 -0.36
C ASP A 77 -4.94 15.44 -0.33
N LEU A 78 -3.63 15.18 -0.27
CA LEU A 78 -2.56 16.17 -0.31
C LEU A 78 -1.64 15.97 -1.51
N SER A 79 -2.08 15.26 -2.56
CA SER A 79 -1.26 14.88 -3.71
C SER A 79 -0.56 16.08 -4.36
N ILE A 80 -1.28 17.20 -4.53
CA ILE A 80 -0.76 18.43 -5.14
C ILE A 80 0.29 19.08 -4.22
N GLN A 81 -0.01 19.18 -2.92
CA GLN A 81 0.84 19.88 -1.96
C GLN A 81 2.12 19.10 -1.66
N VAL A 82 2.01 17.77 -1.51
CA VAL A 82 3.18 16.90 -1.32
C VAL A 82 4.07 16.93 -2.56
N LYS A 83 3.47 16.94 -3.77
CA LYS A 83 4.24 17.12 -5.02
C LYS A 83 5.03 18.43 -5.01
N LYS A 84 4.37 19.54 -4.71
CA LYS A 84 5.02 20.85 -4.59
C LYS A 84 6.14 20.87 -3.54
N TRP A 85 5.93 20.25 -2.38
CA TRP A 85 6.96 20.20 -1.33
C TRP A 85 8.18 19.40 -1.75
N VAL A 86 7.98 18.26 -2.40
CA VAL A 86 9.07 17.43 -2.92
C VAL A 86 9.83 18.13 -4.03
N ASP A 87 9.13 18.74 -4.99
CA ASP A 87 9.74 19.48 -6.11
C ASP A 87 10.58 20.67 -5.62
N GLN A 88 10.26 21.23 -4.46
CA GLN A 88 11.00 22.32 -3.81
C GLN A 88 12.15 21.84 -2.92
N GLY A 89 12.45 20.54 -2.86
CA GLY A 89 13.49 19.98 -1.98
C GLY A 89 13.12 20.02 -0.49
N GLY A 90 11.82 19.99 -0.17
CA GLY A 90 11.34 20.01 1.21
C GLY A 90 11.53 18.65 1.90
N ASP A 91 12.59 18.51 2.69
CA ASP A 91 12.90 17.27 3.40
C ASP A 91 11.94 16.95 4.57
N LYS A 92 11.54 17.99 5.31
CA LYS A 92 10.66 17.84 6.49
C LYS A 92 9.56 18.88 6.47
N LYS A 93 8.34 18.45 6.78
CA LYS A 93 7.15 19.31 6.87
C LYS A 93 6.48 19.15 8.22
N ILE A 94 6.16 20.28 8.84
CA ILE A 94 5.43 20.32 10.10
C ILE A 94 4.01 20.78 9.79
N LEU A 95 3.04 19.93 10.08
CA LEU A 95 1.62 20.24 9.87
C LEU A 95 0.89 20.31 11.21
N ALA A 96 -0.02 21.27 11.32
CA ALA A 96 -0.95 21.37 12.45
C ALA A 96 -2.37 21.05 11.99
N ILE A 97 -3.01 20.13 12.71
CA ILE A 97 -4.42 19.78 12.50
C ILE A 97 -5.22 20.52 13.58
N LYS A 98 -6.16 21.36 13.15
CA LYS A 98 -7.00 22.19 14.03
C LYS A 98 -8.47 21.98 13.72
N CYS A 99 -9.32 22.35 14.67
CA CYS A 99 -10.76 22.37 14.51
C CYS A 99 -11.31 23.70 15.02
N SER A 100 -11.93 24.49 14.16
CA SER A 100 -12.48 25.81 14.53
C SER A 100 -13.80 25.70 15.32
N THR A 101 -14.51 24.59 15.13
CA THR A 101 -15.87 24.33 15.67
C THR A 101 -15.90 23.33 16.84
N CYS A 102 -14.75 22.73 17.20
CA CYS A 102 -14.68 21.78 18.31
C CYS A 102 -14.72 22.53 19.64
N ALA A 103 -15.34 21.92 20.66
CA ALA A 103 -15.40 22.50 22.00
C ALA A 103 -14.02 22.60 22.65
N THR A 104 -13.15 21.63 22.39
CA THR A 104 -11.77 21.63 22.92
C THR A 104 -10.75 22.16 21.92
N GLN A 105 -9.83 22.99 22.40
CA GLN A 105 -8.62 23.38 21.64
C GLN A 105 -7.43 22.47 21.91
N HIS A 106 -7.61 21.37 22.67
CA HIS A 106 -6.56 20.38 22.90
C HIS A 106 -6.43 19.46 21.67
N TYR A 107 -6.01 20.01 20.53
CA TYR A 107 -5.99 19.30 19.24
C TYR A 107 -5.10 18.05 19.26
N LYS A 108 -4.05 18.03 20.10
CA LYS A 108 -3.22 16.85 20.32
C LYS A 108 -4.01 15.66 20.90
N ALA A 109 -4.98 15.93 21.76
CA ALA A 109 -5.86 14.89 22.32
C ALA A 109 -6.91 14.45 21.31
N LEU A 110 -7.42 15.36 20.47
CA LEU A 110 -8.39 15.04 19.42
C LEU A 110 -7.78 14.20 18.29
N TYR A 111 -6.54 14.49 17.90
CA TYR A 111 -5.93 13.97 16.66
C TYR A 111 -4.72 13.06 16.86
N GLY A 112 -4.73 12.20 17.88
CA GLY A 112 -3.86 11.02 17.86
C GLY A 112 -2.75 10.92 18.90
N VAL A 113 -3.08 11.05 20.19
CA VAL A 113 -2.12 10.70 21.27
C VAL A 113 -2.61 9.64 22.24
N LYS A 114 -3.87 9.17 22.15
CA LYS A 114 -4.25 7.89 22.77
C LYS A 114 -3.87 6.73 21.85
N GLU A 115 -3.20 5.73 22.40
CA GLU A 115 -3.03 4.35 21.89
C GLU A 115 -2.88 4.19 20.35
N GLY A 116 -1.73 4.60 19.79
CA GLY A 116 -1.35 4.19 18.42
C GLY A 116 -1.98 4.98 17.26
N TYR A 117 -2.89 5.92 17.51
CA TYR A 117 -3.61 6.67 16.47
C TYR A 117 -2.89 7.90 15.90
N LYS A 118 -1.56 7.84 15.75
CA LYS A 118 -0.77 8.98 15.22
C LYS A 118 -1.12 9.24 13.75
N PRO A 119 -1.21 10.50 13.29
CA PRO A 119 -1.41 10.82 11.89
C PRO A 119 -0.33 10.23 10.99
N VAL A 120 -0.73 9.69 9.83
CA VAL A 120 0.16 9.03 8.86
C VAL A 120 -0.03 9.67 7.49
N LEU A 121 1.07 10.12 6.89
CA LEU A 121 1.09 10.59 5.49
C LEU A 121 1.51 9.44 4.58
N VAL A 122 0.57 8.94 3.79
CA VAL A 122 0.78 7.83 2.85
C VAL A 122 1.05 8.40 1.46
N VAL A 123 2.29 8.26 0.99
CA VAL A 123 2.71 8.74 -0.34
C VAL A 123 2.91 7.57 -1.29
N THR A 124 2.18 7.57 -2.40
CA THR A 124 2.34 6.61 -3.49
C THR A 124 3.12 7.27 -4.62
N TYR A 125 4.25 6.67 -4.99
CA TYR A 125 5.10 7.13 -6.09
C TYR A 125 4.66 6.52 -7.42
N LEU A 126 4.91 7.24 -8.51
CA LEU A 126 4.80 6.69 -9.86
C LEU A 126 5.74 5.50 -9.98
N LYS A 127 5.23 4.43 -10.59
CA LYS A 127 6.07 3.30 -10.99
C LYS A 127 7.12 3.85 -11.96
N PRO A 128 8.40 3.44 -11.85
CA PRO A 128 9.37 3.79 -12.87
C PRO A 128 8.78 3.39 -14.22
N ARG A 129 8.79 4.33 -15.16
CA ARG A 129 8.70 3.99 -16.57
C ARG A 129 9.99 3.22 -16.80
N LYS A 130 9.96 1.90 -16.58
CA LYS A 130 10.97 1.05 -17.18
C LYS A 130 10.88 1.44 -18.65
N GLU A 131 11.92 2.08 -19.17
CA GLU A 131 12.21 1.89 -20.59
C GLU A 131 12.00 0.40 -20.77
N ARG A 132 11.05 0.04 -21.63
CA ARG A 132 10.93 -1.32 -22.10
C ARG A 132 12.26 -1.60 -22.82
N ARG A 133 13.33 -1.89 -22.07
CA ARG A 133 13.99 -3.15 -22.34
C ARG A 133 12.86 -4.13 -22.16
N ASP A 134 12.28 -4.53 -23.28
CA ASP A 134 11.60 -5.80 -23.38
C ASP A 134 12.56 -6.80 -22.73
N LYS A 135 12.39 -6.97 -21.42
CA LYS A 135 12.79 -8.17 -20.76
C LYS A 135 11.99 -9.18 -21.56
N ARG A 136 12.69 -9.96 -22.38
CA ARG A 136 12.18 -11.10 -23.14
C ARG A 136 11.62 -12.12 -22.15
N ASP A 137 10.54 -11.73 -21.50
CA ASP A 137 9.90 -12.37 -20.35
C ASP A 137 8.39 -12.06 -20.39
N SER A 138 7.94 -11.19 -21.32
CA SER A 138 6.67 -11.42 -21.99
C SER A 138 6.90 -12.33 -23.20
N GLU A 139 7.44 -13.54 -22.97
CA GLU A 139 6.91 -14.62 -23.80
C GLU A 139 5.40 -14.57 -23.60
N THR A 140 4.71 -14.40 -24.69
CA THR A 140 3.27 -14.24 -24.76
C THR A 140 2.67 -15.51 -24.18
N CYS A 141 2.38 -15.52 -22.88
CA CYS A 141 1.81 -16.68 -22.20
C CYS A 141 0.37 -16.82 -22.65
N ASP A 142 0.23 -17.46 -23.81
CA ASP A 142 -1.02 -17.81 -24.44
C ASP A 142 -1.87 -18.61 -23.42
N PRO A 143 -3.17 -18.35 -23.30
CA PRO A 143 -4.15 -19.24 -22.70
C PRO A 143 -3.88 -20.74 -22.92
N ARG A 144 -3.37 -21.11 -24.11
CA ARG A 144 -3.05 -22.48 -24.55
C ARG A 144 -1.59 -22.93 -24.33
N SER A 145 -0.74 -22.12 -23.69
CA SER A 145 0.70 -22.41 -23.54
C SER A 145 1.07 -23.32 -22.35
N ARG A 146 2.36 -23.70 -22.32
CA ARG A 146 3.07 -24.30 -21.18
C ARG A 146 2.97 -23.43 -19.91
N CYS A 147 3.31 -24.00 -18.76
CA CYS A 147 3.24 -23.35 -17.45
C CYS A 147 3.88 -21.96 -17.44
N CYS A 148 3.10 -20.94 -17.03
CA CYS A 148 3.58 -19.57 -17.00
C CYS A 148 2.85 -18.69 -15.97
N LYS A 149 3.51 -17.59 -15.59
CA LYS A 149 2.94 -16.49 -14.81
C LYS A 149 2.02 -15.64 -15.67
N ARG A 150 0.81 -15.41 -15.17
CA ARG A 150 -0.17 -14.46 -15.73
C ARG A 150 -0.38 -13.28 -14.79
N GLN A 151 -0.74 -12.14 -15.37
CA GLN A 151 -1.05 -10.94 -14.59
C GLN A 151 -2.44 -11.08 -13.96
N LEU A 152 -2.55 -10.68 -12.69
CA LEU A 152 -3.80 -10.58 -11.96
C LEU A 152 -3.70 -9.40 -11.01
N ASP A 153 -4.62 -8.45 -11.17
CA ASP A 153 -4.76 -7.28 -10.33
C ASP A 153 -5.98 -7.50 -9.42
N VAL A 154 -5.76 -7.47 -8.11
CA VAL A 154 -6.78 -7.69 -7.08
C VAL A 154 -7.13 -6.37 -6.42
N ASP A 155 -8.41 -6.00 -6.43
CA ASP A 155 -8.97 -4.96 -5.57
C ASP A 155 -9.36 -5.59 -4.23
N PHE A 156 -8.73 -5.18 -3.14
CA PHE A 156 -8.98 -5.77 -1.82
C PHE A 156 -10.40 -5.50 -1.31
N ASN A 157 -11.08 -4.47 -1.82
CA ASN A 157 -12.46 -4.22 -1.45
C ASN A 157 -13.44 -5.21 -2.08
N ALA A 158 -13.08 -5.76 -3.24
CA ALA A 158 -13.93 -6.70 -3.98
C ALA A 158 -13.84 -8.15 -3.45
N VAL A 159 -12.90 -8.43 -2.54
CA VAL A 159 -12.62 -9.77 -2.01
C VAL A 159 -12.74 -9.83 -0.47
N ASP A 160 -13.55 -8.94 0.10
CA ASP A 160 -13.80 -8.83 1.55
C ASP A 160 -12.55 -8.58 2.42
N LEU A 161 -11.46 -8.11 1.82
CA LEU A 161 -10.23 -7.68 2.50
C LEU A 161 -10.22 -6.16 2.68
N ASN A 162 -11.39 -5.57 2.95
CA ASN A 162 -11.63 -4.13 3.12
C ASN A 162 -10.77 -3.48 4.24
N TYR A 163 -10.24 -4.29 5.16
CA TYR A 163 -9.33 -3.82 6.21
C TYR A 163 -7.97 -3.39 5.66
N ILE A 164 -7.59 -3.79 4.43
CA ILE A 164 -6.39 -3.32 3.72
C ILE A 164 -6.71 -2.00 3.00
N ILE A 165 -6.26 -0.89 3.56
CA ILE A 165 -6.56 0.44 3.02
C ILE A 165 -5.55 0.90 1.97
N GLN A 166 -4.33 0.34 1.95
CA GLN A 166 -3.33 0.62 0.92
C GLN A 166 -2.40 -0.59 0.68
N PRO A 167 -2.07 -0.90 -0.59
CA PRO A 167 -2.70 -0.37 -1.81
C PRO A 167 -4.14 -0.86 -1.95
N ARG A 168 -5.04 -0.06 -2.55
CA ARG A 168 -6.40 -0.52 -2.88
C ARG A 168 -6.41 -1.67 -3.88
N THR A 169 -5.54 -1.58 -4.89
CA THR A 169 -5.34 -2.62 -5.91
C THR A 169 -3.89 -3.10 -5.91
N MET A 170 -3.69 -4.41 -5.93
CA MET A 170 -2.37 -5.05 -5.96
C MET A 170 -2.25 -6.03 -7.12
N SER A 171 -1.16 -5.92 -7.89
CA SER A 171 -0.81 -6.90 -8.92
C SER A 171 -0.11 -8.08 -8.27
N ILE A 172 -0.81 -9.20 -8.12
CA ILE A 172 -0.29 -10.41 -7.48
C ILE A 172 0.16 -11.45 -8.50
N GLY A 173 -0.52 -11.51 -9.65
CA GLY A 173 -0.30 -12.56 -10.65
C GLY A 173 -0.70 -13.96 -10.16
N TYR A 174 -0.70 -14.93 -11.07
CA TYR A 174 -0.98 -16.34 -10.78
C TYR A 174 -0.27 -17.25 -11.78
N CYS A 175 -0.13 -18.53 -11.46
CA CYS A 175 0.46 -19.53 -12.35
C CYS A 175 -0.63 -20.34 -13.03
N PHE A 176 -0.51 -20.53 -14.34
CA PHE A 176 -1.44 -21.33 -15.12
C PHE A 176 -0.77 -21.88 -16.38
N GLY A 177 -1.17 -23.09 -16.78
CA GLY A 177 -0.71 -23.76 -18.00
C GLY A 177 -0.48 -25.24 -17.76
N TYR A 178 -0.08 -25.95 -18.82
CA TYR A 178 0.18 -27.39 -18.79
C TYR A 178 1.66 -27.69 -18.50
N CYS A 179 1.90 -28.79 -17.78
CA CYS A 179 3.22 -29.30 -17.41
C CYS A 179 3.48 -30.69 -18.03
N ASP A 180 3.33 -30.78 -19.35
CA ASP A 180 3.53 -32.04 -20.09
C ASP A 180 4.99 -32.19 -20.61
N GLY A 181 5.78 -31.12 -20.58
CA GLY A 181 7.19 -31.14 -20.96
C GLY A 181 8.13 -31.62 -19.86
N MET A 182 9.42 -31.70 -20.20
CA MET A 182 10.54 -31.88 -19.26
C MET A 182 11.21 -30.54 -18.89
N ASP A 183 10.83 -29.47 -19.58
CA ASP A 183 11.22 -28.10 -19.29
C ASP A 183 10.43 -27.55 -18.09
N GLN A 184 11.04 -26.63 -17.35
CA GLN A 184 10.44 -25.95 -16.19
C GLN A 184 10.14 -26.86 -14.97
N LEU A 185 10.66 -28.08 -14.97
CA LEU A 185 10.63 -28.96 -13.79
C LEU A 185 11.59 -28.44 -12.73
N MET A 186 11.09 -28.25 -11.51
CA MET A 186 11.87 -27.63 -10.44
C MET A 186 12.84 -28.57 -9.73
N TYR A 187 12.50 -29.86 -9.70
CA TYR A 187 13.21 -30.86 -8.91
C TYR A 187 13.43 -32.12 -9.72
N ASN A 188 14.54 -32.81 -9.44
CA ASN A 188 14.84 -34.11 -10.04
C ASN A 188 13.74 -35.15 -9.75
N HIS A 189 13.09 -35.06 -8.58
CA HIS A 189 11.93 -35.89 -8.26
C HIS A 189 10.82 -35.77 -9.32
N THR A 190 10.42 -34.54 -9.64
CA THR A 190 9.40 -34.28 -10.67
C THR A 190 9.87 -34.75 -12.05
N ALA A 191 11.16 -34.63 -12.37
CA ALA A 191 11.73 -35.16 -13.62
C ALA A 191 11.66 -36.68 -13.74
N VAL A 192 11.94 -37.41 -12.65
CA VAL A 192 11.82 -38.88 -12.62
C VAL A 192 10.36 -39.30 -12.79
N ILE A 193 9.44 -38.68 -12.04
CA ILE A 193 8.00 -38.96 -12.14
C ILE A 193 7.48 -38.68 -13.56
N GLN A 194 7.86 -37.54 -14.14
CA GLN A 194 7.47 -37.18 -15.50
C GLN A 194 8.05 -38.14 -16.55
N SER A 195 9.29 -38.60 -16.37
CA SER A 195 9.91 -39.59 -17.26
C SER A 195 9.18 -40.93 -17.18
N MET A 196 8.80 -41.38 -15.97
CA MET A 196 8.00 -42.59 -15.76
C MET A 196 6.62 -42.47 -16.41
N ARG A 197 5.97 -41.31 -16.24
CA ARG A 197 4.65 -41.02 -16.83
C ARG A 197 4.64 -41.21 -18.36
N TRP A 198 5.70 -40.76 -19.04
CA TRP A 198 5.83 -40.87 -20.50
C TRP A 198 6.36 -42.22 -20.99
N SER A 199 7.28 -42.84 -20.26
CA SER A 199 8.03 -44.01 -20.75
C SER A 199 7.47 -45.36 -20.28
N SER A 200 6.74 -45.37 -19.16
CA SER A 200 6.20 -46.60 -18.58
C SER A 200 4.78 -46.89 -19.10
N PRO A 201 4.39 -48.17 -19.25
CA PRO A 201 3.03 -48.57 -19.60
C PRO A 201 2.11 -48.45 -18.37
N LEU A 202 1.80 -47.21 -17.99
CA LEU A 202 0.91 -46.89 -16.89
C LEU A 202 -0.54 -46.78 -17.39
N SER A 203 -1.50 -47.08 -16.51
CA SER A 203 -2.92 -46.81 -16.80
C SER A 203 -3.14 -45.30 -17.03
N GLY A 204 -4.15 -44.95 -17.84
CA GLY A 204 -4.47 -43.55 -18.12
C GLY A 204 -4.78 -42.75 -16.85
N SER A 205 -5.46 -43.37 -15.88
CA SER A 205 -5.76 -42.74 -14.58
C SER A 205 -4.51 -42.45 -13.75
N LEU A 206 -3.53 -43.36 -13.73
CA LEU A 206 -2.27 -43.16 -13.02
C LEU A 206 -1.39 -42.12 -13.73
N ARG A 207 -1.38 -42.10 -15.08
CA ARG A 207 -0.68 -41.05 -15.83
C ARG A 207 -1.20 -39.66 -15.51
N GLU A 208 -2.51 -39.49 -15.36
CA GLU A 208 -3.06 -38.16 -15.02
C GLU A 208 -2.75 -37.76 -13.58
N GLN A 209 -2.78 -38.72 -12.63
CA GLN A 209 -2.38 -38.45 -11.24
C GLN A 209 -0.91 -38.05 -11.08
N LEU A 210 -0.03 -38.58 -11.94
CA LEU A 210 1.40 -38.25 -11.95
C LEU A 210 1.73 -36.97 -12.72
N LYS A 211 0.74 -36.27 -13.26
CA LYS A 211 0.95 -35.02 -14.00
C LYS A 211 1.38 -33.89 -13.06
N PRO A 212 2.52 -33.22 -13.30
CA PRO A 212 2.94 -32.08 -12.49
C PRO A 212 1.95 -30.91 -12.58
N CYS A 213 1.87 -30.12 -11.52
CA CYS A 213 1.05 -28.91 -11.43
C CYS A 213 1.86 -27.65 -11.75
N CYS A 214 1.23 -26.68 -12.41
CA CYS A 214 1.82 -25.37 -12.63
C CYS A 214 1.60 -24.47 -11.41
N VAL A 215 2.66 -24.18 -10.66
CA VAL A 215 2.58 -23.49 -9.37
C VAL A 215 3.63 -22.38 -9.23
N PRO A 216 3.45 -21.43 -8.30
CA PRO A 216 4.46 -20.42 -8.01
C PRO A 216 5.68 -21.06 -7.32
N ILE A 217 6.86 -20.79 -7.87
CA ILE A 217 8.15 -21.29 -7.37
C ILE A 217 8.97 -20.18 -6.70
N GLN A 218 8.60 -18.93 -6.95
CA GLN A 218 9.20 -17.75 -6.35
C GLN A 218 8.09 -16.74 -6.08
N LEU A 219 7.95 -16.37 -4.81
CA LEU A 219 7.00 -15.39 -4.32
C LEU A 219 7.75 -14.19 -3.76
N LYS A 220 7.04 -13.06 -3.67
CA LYS A 220 7.57 -11.80 -3.15
C LYS A 220 6.62 -11.16 -2.15
N ASP A 221 7.21 -10.58 -1.12
CA ASP A 221 6.51 -9.85 -0.09
C ASP A 221 6.13 -8.44 -0.55
N SER A 222 5.05 -7.92 0.01
CA SER A 222 4.65 -6.52 -0.16
C SER A 222 4.23 -5.91 1.17
N PHE A 223 4.43 -4.61 1.32
CA PHE A 223 3.88 -3.89 2.46
C PHE A 223 2.43 -3.51 2.19
N ILE A 224 1.60 -3.65 3.23
CA ILE A 224 0.21 -3.20 3.26
C ILE A 224 -0.01 -2.27 4.44
N ILE A 225 -1.02 -1.43 4.34
CA ILE A 225 -1.52 -0.64 5.46
C ILE A 225 -2.91 -1.17 5.78
N THR A 226 -3.11 -1.58 7.03
CA THR A 226 -4.39 -2.08 7.52
C THR A 226 -5.03 -1.07 8.47
N ALA A 227 -6.36 -1.01 8.48
CA ALA A 227 -7.15 -0.31 9.48
C ALA A 227 -8.04 -1.34 10.19
N GLU A 228 -7.63 -1.76 11.39
CA GLU A 228 -8.36 -2.75 12.20
C GLU A 228 -8.69 -2.13 13.56
N ASN A 229 -9.95 -2.20 13.99
CA ASN A 229 -10.42 -1.66 15.28
C ASN A 229 -10.02 -0.18 15.50
N GLY A 230 -10.00 0.60 14.42
CA GLY A 230 -9.57 2.00 14.47
C GLY A 230 -8.06 2.18 14.54
N VAL A 231 -7.22 1.15 14.52
CA VAL A 231 -5.75 1.27 14.50
C VAL A 231 -5.22 1.12 13.07
N VAL A 232 -4.47 2.11 12.60
CA VAL A 232 -3.77 2.03 11.31
C VAL A 232 -2.35 1.54 11.52
N THR A 233 -2.01 0.41 10.91
CA THR A 233 -0.67 -0.18 11.03
C THR A 233 -0.11 -0.54 9.66
N ARG A 234 1.22 -0.42 9.53
CA ARG A 234 1.95 -0.91 8.36
C ARG A 234 2.40 -2.34 8.64
N LYS A 235 1.93 -3.31 7.85
CA LYS A 235 2.26 -4.73 7.98
C LYS A 235 3.00 -5.22 6.73
N LEU A 236 3.87 -6.20 6.90
CA LEU A 236 4.45 -6.96 5.79
C LEU A 236 3.48 -8.10 5.45
N LEU A 237 3.07 -8.19 4.20
CA LEU A 237 2.29 -9.29 3.65
C LEU A 237 3.24 -10.19 2.86
N PRO A 238 3.70 -11.30 3.46
CA PRO A 238 4.70 -12.15 2.85
C PRO A 238 4.10 -12.98 1.71
N ASN A 239 4.96 -13.36 0.75
CA ASN A 239 4.66 -14.36 -0.28
C ASN A 239 3.38 -14.10 -1.10
N VAL A 240 3.05 -12.83 -1.36
CA VAL A 240 1.76 -12.45 -1.98
C VAL A 240 1.86 -12.23 -3.50
N MET A 241 3.02 -11.85 -4.02
CA MET A 241 3.21 -11.62 -5.46
C MET A 241 3.99 -12.77 -6.10
N VAL A 242 3.44 -13.37 -7.15
CA VAL A 242 4.15 -14.36 -7.97
C VAL A 242 5.27 -13.67 -8.75
N GLU A 243 6.51 -14.11 -8.58
CA GLU A 243 7.64 -13.69 -9.41
C GLU A 243 7.92 -14.69 -10.53
N LYS A 244 7.85 -15.99 -10.25
CA LYS A 244 8.08 -17.07 -11.23
C LYS A 244 7.16 -18.27 -11.00
N CYS A 245 6.85 -18.97 -12.08
CA CYS A 245 6.10 -20.23 -12.07
C CYS A 245 6.98 -21.39 -12.54
N GLY A 246 6.62 -22.60 -12.14
CA GLY A 246 7.26 -23.84 -12.60
C GLY A 246 6.35 -25.04 -12.37
N CYS A 247 6.83 -26.20 -12.79
CA CYS A 247 6.10 -27.47 -12.73
C CYS A 247 6.64 -28.34 -11.60
N MET A 248 5.76 -28.77 -10.69
CA MET A 248 6.10 -29.71 -9.61
C MET A 248 5.00 -30.75 -9.34
#